data_AF-A0A3B1CHA0-F1
#
_entry.id   AF-A0A3B1CHA0-F1
#
_cell.length_a   1.000
_cell.length_b   1.000
_cell.length_c   1.000
_cell.angle_alpha   90.00
_cell.angle_beta   90.00
_cell.angle_gamma   90.00
#
_symmetry.space_group_name_H-M   'P 1'
#
loop_
_entity.id
_entity.type
_entity.pdbx_description
1 polymer ?
#
loop_
_entity_poly.entity_id
_entity_poly.type
_entity_poly.pdbx_seq_one_letter_code
_entity_poly.pdbx_strand_id
1 'polypeptide(L)'
;MTSKIKETQKQLLNRRQFLNRMGALGAGAVGASALTWAAYSDDPVLHTPEKIYTLPDFRINPGANYPRMVIAHGADPDMMVKAAVDRLGGIEKFISPGDKVVIKPNVAWDRLPEQAANTNPLVVSAVVKLVVSARPS
;
A
#
# COMPACT_ATOMS: atom_id res chain seq x y z
N MET A 1 19.29 -61.51 29.37
CA MET A 1 19.26 -60.56 28.23
C MET A 1 18.26 -60.99 27.14
N THR A 2 17.19 -61.71 27.52
CA THR A 2 16.30 -62.42 26.58
C THR A 2 14.81 -62.15 26.86
N SER A 3 14.47 -61.46 27.96
CA SER A 3 13.08 -61.07 28.26
C SER A 3 12.64 -59.82 27.50
N LYS A 4 13.51 -58.80 27.37
CA LYS A 4 13.22 -57.57 26.62
C LYS A 4 13.02 -57.77 25.10
N ILE A 5 13.52 -58.87 24.54
CA ILE A 5 13.39 -59.16 23.10
C ILE A 5 11.99 -59.72 22.77
N LYS A 6 11.33 -60.42 23.71
CA LYS A 6 9.95 -60.92 23.50
C LYS A 6 8.88 -59.83 23.66
N GLU A 7 9.13 -58.82 24.50
CA GLU A 7 8.22 -57.68 24.67
C GLU A 7 8.25 -56.71 23.46
N THR A 8 9.32 -56.82 22.65
CA THR A 8 9.51 -56.11 21.38
C THR A 8 9.15 -56.98 20.17
N GLN A 9 8.50 -58.14 20.35
CA GLN A 9 7.70 -58.76 19.29
C GLN A 9 6.40 -57.97 19.21
N LYS A 10 6.53 -56.79 18.59
CA LYS A 10 5.51 -55.85 18.10
C LYS A 10 4.10 -56.43 18.28
N GLN A 11 3.26 -55.80 19.11
CA GLN A 11 1.81 -56.04 19.05
C GLN A 11 1.37 -55.84 17.60
N LEU A 12 1.32 -56.94 16.83
CA LEU A 12 0.97 -56.92 15.44
C LEU A 12 -0.52 -56.64 15.41
N LEU A 13 -0.87 -55.45 14.92
CA LEU A 13 -2.24 -55.01 14.75
C LEU A 13 -3.06 -56.13 14.13
N ASN A 14 -4.07 -56.61 14.86
CA ASN A 14 -5.00 -57.57 14.31
C ASN A 14 -5.67 -56.95 13.07
N ARG A 15 -5.94 -57.76 12.03
CA ARG A 15 -6.51 -57.29 10.75
C ARG A 15 -7.73 -56.37 10.96
N ARG A 16 -8.61 -56.72 11.89
CA ARG A 16 -9.78 -55.90 12.27
C ARG A 16 -9.40 -54.56 12.90
N GLN A 17 -8.39 -54.51 13.77
CA GLN A 17 -7.91 -53.27 14.38
C GLN A 17 -7.18 -52.40 13.35
N PHE A 18 -6.43 -53.02 12.43
CA PHE A 18 -5.83 -52.32 11.31
C PHE A 18 -6.90 -51.70 10.41
N LEU A 19 -7.92 -52.48 10.00
CA LEU A 19 -9.03 -51.98 9.19
C LEU A 19 -9.82 -50.87 9.89
N ASN A 20 -10.11 -51.01 11.18
CA ASN A 20 -10.80 -49.96 11.95
C ASN A 20 -9.97 -48.68 12.05
N ARG A 21 -8.65 -48.79 12.27
CA ARG A 21 -7.75 -47.62 12.32
C ARG A 21 -7.61 -46.94 10.96
N MET A 22 -7.53 -47.72 9.87
CA MET A 22 -7.52 -47.20 8.51
C MET A 22 -8.84 -46.50 8.16
N GLY A 23 -9.98 -47.09 8.54
CA GLY A 23 -11.30 -46.47 8.36
C GLY A 23 -11.42 -45.15 9.14
N ALA A 24 -11.00 -45.13 10.41
CA ALA A 24 -11.02 -43.93 11.24
C ALA A 24 -10.09 -42.82 10.69
N LEU A 25 -8.88 -43.18 10.24
CA LEU A 25 -7.95 -42.24 9.62
C LEU A 25 -8.48 -41.69 8.29
N GLY A 26 -9.06 -42.55 7.46
CA GLY A 26 -9.70 -42.15 6.20
C GLY A 26 -10.85 -41.17 6.43
N ALA A 27 -11.73 -41.47 7.39
CA ALA A 27 -12.82 -40.58 7.76
C ALA A 27 -12.32 -39.22 8.29
N GLY A 28 -11.25 -39.22 9.11
CA GLY A 28 -10.62 -38.00 9.60
C GLY A 28 -10.03 -37.13 8.49
N ALA A 29 -9.32 -37.73 7.53
CA ALA A 29 -8.74 -37.01 6.40
C ALA A 29 -9.81 -36.40 5.47
N VAL A 30 -10.90 -37.14 5.20
CA VAL A 30 -12.05 -36.64 4.42
C VAL A 30 -12.74 -35.49 5.16
N GLY A 31 -12.96 -35.63 6.46
CA GLY A 31 -13.57 -34.58 7.29
C GLY A 31 -12.75 -33.29 7.28
N ALA A 32 -11.43 -33.37 7.49
CA ALA A 32 -10.55 -32.22 7.45
C ALA A 32 -10.53 -31.54 6.06
N SER A 33 -10.52 -32.34 4.99
CA SER A 33 -10.54 -31.83 3.61
C SER A 33 -11.87 -31.13 3.29
N ALA A 34 -13.00 -31.71 3.70
CA ALA A 34 -14.32 -31.11 3.51
C ALA A 34 -14.47 -29.79 4.30
N LEU A 35 -13.99 -29.74 5.54
CA LEU A 35 -13.97 -28.50 6.34
C LEU A 35 -13.09 -27.43 5.70
N THR A 36 -11.93 -27.82 5.16
CA THR A 36 -11.02 -26.90 4.47
C THR A 36 -11.69 -26.34 3.22
N TRP A 37 -12.32 -27.20 2.42
CA TRP A 37 -13.04 -26.77 1.22
C TRP A 37 -14.22 -25.86 1.53
N ALA A 38 -14.99 -26.17 2.57
CA ALA A 38 -16.13 -25.34 3.01
C ALA A 38 -15.69 -23.99 3.60
N ALA A 39 -14.52 -23.93 4.23
CA ALA A 39 -13.94 -22.70 4.77
C ALA A 39 -13.06 -21.95 3.73
N TYR A 40 -12.82 -22.53 2.56
CA TYR A 40 -12.02 -21.90 1.52
C TYR A 40 -12.84 -20.81 0.84
N SER A 41 -12.33 -19.59 0.89
CA SER A 41 -12.89 -18.45 0.15
C SER A 41 -11.88 -18.04 -0.91
N ASP A 42 -12.32 -17.92 -2.17
CA ASP A 42 -11.54 -17.29 -3.25
C ASP A 42 -11.29 -15.80 -2.99
N ASP A 43 -12.01 -15.22 -2.02
CA ASP A 43 -11.84 -13.85 -1.56
C ASP A 43 -11.57 -13.84 -0.04
N PRO A 44 -10.29 -13.89 0.37
CA PRO A 44 -9.90 -13.87 1.79
C PRO A 44 -9.96 -12.47 2.39
N VAL A 45 -10.50 -11.47 1.68
CA VAL A 45 -10.59 -10.09 2.17
C VAL A 45 -11.86 -9.94 2.99
N LEU A 46 -11.70 -9.44 4.22
CA LEU A 46 -12.82 -9.02 5.05
C LEU A 46 -13.48 -7.78 4.43
N HIS A 47 -14.59 -7.99 3.72
CA HIS A 47 -15.45 -6.90 3.25
C HIS A 47 -16.20 -6.31 4.44
N THR A 48 -15.58 -5.33 5.07
CA THR A 48 -16.33 -4.43 5.94
C THR A 48 -17.17 -3.53 5.04
N PRO A 49 -18.48 -3.35 5.28
CA PRO A 49 -19.26 -2.36 4.55
C PRO A 49 -18.70 -0.97 4.89
N GLU A 50 -17.71 -0.54 4.11
CA GLU A 50 -17.06 0.74 4.28
C GLU A 50 -17.89 1.79 3.55
N LYS A 51 -18.16 2.91 4.23
CA LYS A 51 -18.87 4.02 3.61
C LYS A 51 -17.94 4.63 2.57
N ILE A 52 -18.22 4.40 1.29
CA ILE A 52 -17.46 5.01 0.19
C ILE A 52 -17.75 6.51 0.22
N TYR A 53 -16.74 7.30 0.60
CA TYR A 53 -16.82 8.75 0.48
C TYR A 53 -16.48 9.14 -0.96
N THR A 54 -17.43 9.74 -1.66
CA THR A 54 -17.17 10.41 -2.93
C THR A 54 -16.45 11.72 -2.65
N LEU A 55 -15.15 11.77 -2.93
CA LEU A 55 -14.36 12.99 -2.80
C LEU A 55 -14.71 13.98 -3.93
N PRO A 56 -14.60 15.29 -3.68
CA PRO A 56 -14.65 16.27 -4.76
C PRO A 56 -13.57 16.00 -5.81
N ASP A 57 -13.87 16.35 -7.05
CA ASP A 57 -12.93 16.22 -8.15
C ASP A 57 -12.07 17.49 -8.28
N PHE A 58 -10.78 17.35 -7.98
CA PHE A 58 -9.80 18.45 -8.04
C PHE A 58 -8.95 18.43 -9.31
N ARG A 59 -9.35 17.68 -10.34
CA ARG A 59 -8.60 17.63 -11.60
C ARG A 59 -8.70 18.95 -12.34
N ILE A 60 -7.55 19.50 -12.74
CA ILE A 60 -7.50 20.66 -13.62
C ILE A 60 -7.67 20.24 -15.08
N ASN A 61 -8.33 21.07 -15.88
CA ASN A 61 -8.28 20.91 -17.34
C ASN A 61 -6.90 21.39 -17.82
N PRO A 62 -6.11 20.56 -18.53
CA PRO A 62 -4.79 20.96 -19.00
C PRO A 62 -4.83 22.25 -19.84
N GLY A 63 -5.93 22.50 -20.55
CA GLY A 63 -6.09 23.63 -21.47
C GLY A 63 -5.10 23.60 -22.64
N ALA A 64 -5.39 24.31 -23.72
CA ALA A 64 -4.45 24.43 -24.85
C ALA A 64 -3.34 25.47 -24.60
N ASN A 65 -3.54 26.36 -23.61
CA ASN A 65 -2.77 27.61 -23.49
C ASN A 65 -1.54 27.51 -22.57
N TYR A 66 -1.35 26.39 -21.88
CA TYR A 66 -0.24 26.20 -20.95
C TYR A 66 0.52 24.91 -21.25
N PRO A 67 1.84 24.88 -21.04
CA PRO A 67 2.63 23.67 -21.22
C PRO A 67 2.20 22.59 -20.23
N ARG A 68 2.32 21.32 -20.63
CA ARG A 68 2.11 20.17 -19.73
C ARG A 68 3.28 19.92 -18.79
N MET A 69 4.46 20.43 -19.13
CA MET A 69 5.70 20.26 -18.36
C MET A 69 6.55 21.52 -18.49
N VAL A 70 7.13 21.95 -17.37
CA VAL A 70 8.07 23.07 -17.31
C VAL A 70 9.32 22.59 -16.58
N ILE A 71 10.49 22.97 -17.10
CA ILE A 71 11.78 22.71 -16.48
C ILE A 71 12.40 24.08 -16.17
N ALA A 72 12.61 24.37 -14.88
CA ALA A 72 13.31 25.56 -14.43
C ALA A 72 14.72 25.16 -13.97
N HIS A 73 15.72 25.97 -14.31
CA HIS A 73 17.11 25.79 -13.92
C HIS A 73 17.57 27.00 -13.09
N GLY A 74 18.36 26.75 -12.05
CA GLY A 74 18.86 27.80 -11.17
C GLY A 74 19.56 27.20 -9.95
N ALA A 75 20.00 28.09 -9.05
CA ALA A 75 20.61 27.70 -7.78
C ALA A 75 19.66 27.88 -6.58
N ASP A 76 18.62 28.72 -6.72
CA ASP A 76 17.66 29.05 -5.67
C ASP A 76 16.33 28.28 -5.87
N PRO A 77 16.01 27.32 -4.98
CA PRO A 77 14.77 26.55 -5.05
C PRO A 77 13.50 27.41 -4.99
N ASP A 78 13.47 28.50 -4.23
CA ASP A 78 12.29 29.36 -4.13
C ASP A 78 11.97 29.99 -5.49
N MET A 79 12.99 30.54 -6.15
CA MET A 79 12.86 31.15 -7.47
C MET A 79 12.54 30.11 -8.56
N MET A 80 13.16 28.95 -8.50
CA MET A 80 12.93 27.87 -9.47
C MET A 80 11.50 27.34 -9.40
N VAL A 81 11.00 27.07 -8.19
CA VAL A 81 9.62 26.58 -7.99
C VAL A 81 8.63 27.64 -8.45
N LYS A 82 8.82 28.90 -8.07
CA LYS A 82 7.96 29.99 -8.52
C LYS A 82 7.94 30.10 -10.04
N ALA A 83 9.10 30.15 -10.69
CA ALA A 83 9.19 30.26 -12.14
C ALA A 83 8.52 29.09 -12.87
N ALA A 84 8.68 27.86 -12.35
CA ALA A 84 8.04 26.68 -12.92
C ALA A 84 6.50 26.76 -12.81
N VAL A 85 5.97 27.11 -11.64
CA VAL A 85 4.52 27.19 -11.39
C VAL A 85 3.88 28.35 -12.16
N ASP A 86 4.52 29.52 -12.20
CA ASP A 86 4.06 30.67 -12.97
C ASP A 86 3.88 30.29 -14.45
N ARG A 87 4.85 29.55 -15.02
CA ARG A 87 4.79 29.13 -16.43
C ARG A 87 3.74 28.04 -16.71
N LEU A 88 3.33 27.29 -15.69
CA LEU A 88 2.19 26.36 -15.75
C LEU A 88 0.82 27.05 -15.65
N GLY A 89 0.81 28.35 -15.31
CA GLY A 89 -0.38 29.18 -15.22
C GLY A 89 -0.66 29.76 -13.83
N GLY A 90 0.32 29.73 -12.92
CA GLY A 90 0.16 30.21 -11.55
C GLY A 90 -0.42 29.16 -10.60
N ILE A 91 -0.30 29.40 -9.30
CA ILE A 91 -0.76 28.46 -8.27
C ILE A 91 -2.30 28.43 -8.21
N GLU A 92 -2.93 29.55 -8.54
CA GLU A 92 -4.39 29.78 -8.58
C GLU A 92 -5.08 28.93 -9.65
N LYS A 93 -4.33 28.39 -10.62
CA LYS A 93 -4.84 27.41 -11.58
C LYS A 93 -5.12 26.04 -10.94
N PHE A 94 -4.40 25.72 -9.86
CA PHE A 94 -4.44 24.41 -9.21
C PHE A 94 -5.31 24.39 -7.95
N ILE A 95 -5.40 25.53 -7.26
CA ILE A 95 -6.09 25.65 -5.98
C ILE A 95 -6.93 26.92 -5.94
N SER A 96 -8.02 26.88 -5.18
CA SER A 96 -8.91 28.01 -4.92
C SER A 96 -8.78 28.52 -3.48
N PRO A 97 -9.14 29.79 -3.23
CA PRO A 97 -9.41 30.30 -1.90
C PRO A 97 -10.21 29.36 -1.02
N GLY A 98 -9.68 29.03 0.16
CA GLY A 98 -10.34 28.15 1.13
C GLY A 98 -10.05 26.66 0.97
N ASP A 99 -9.36 26.24 -0.10
CA ASP A 99 -8.98 24.83 -0.29
C ASP A 99 -8.11 24.31 0.85
N LYS A 100 -8.32 23.04 1.19
CA LYS A 100 -7.45 22.28 2.09
C LYS A 100 -6.44 21.53 1.24
N VAL A 101 -5.24 22.08 1.13
CA VAL A 101 -4.17 21.55 0.28
C VAL A 101 -3.27 20.62 1.09
N VAL A 102 -3.07 19.40 0.59
CA VAL A 102 -2.10 18.44 1.13
C VAL A 102 -0.88 18.43 0.22
N ILE A 103 0.30 18.65 0.80
CA ILE A 103 1.58 18.52 0.09
C ILE A 103 2.18 17.17 0.45
N LYS A 104 2.41 16.33 -0.57
CA LYS A 104 3.03 15.01 -0.42
C LYS A 104 4.47 15.05 -0.94
N PRO A 105 5.47 15.38 -0.09
CA PRO A 105 6.87 15.22 -0.46
C PRO A 105 7.27 13.74 -0.45
N ASN A 106 8.32 13.39 -1.19
CA ASN A 106 8.99 12.09 -1.05
C ASN A 106 10.02 12.18 0.09
N VAL A 107 9.85 11.40 1.17
CA VAL A 107 10.63 11.54 2.41
C VAL A 107 11.13 10.22 3.02
N ALA A 108 10.95 9.09 2.33
CA ALA A 108 11.03 7.77 2.96
C ALA A 108 12.34 7.00 2.70
N TRP A 109 13.34 7.63 2.09
CA TRP A 109 14.60 6.96 1.75
C TRP A 109 15.70 7.25 2.77
N ASP A 110 16.33 6.19 3.28
CA ASP A 110 17.54 6.28 4.10
C ASP A 110 18.77 6.51 3.19
N ARG A 111 18.94 7.77 2.80
CA ARG A 111 19.95 8.22 1.83
C ARG A 111 20.53 9.54 2.26
N LEU A 112 21.78 9.78 1.88
CA LEU A 112 22.46 11.04 2.13
C LEU A 112 21.85 12.17 1.28
N PRO A 113 21.86 13.44 1.76
CA PRO A 113 21.31 14.57 1.01
C PRO A 113 21.89 14.74 -0.40
N GLU A 114 23.17 14.45 -0.59
CA GLU A 114 23.88 14.55 -1.87
C GLU A 114 23.33 13.58 -2.93
N GLN A 115 22.66 12.51 -2.50
CA GLN A 115 22.03 11.53 -3.39
C GLN A 115 20.65 11.99 -3.90
N ALA A 116 20.08 13.04 -3.30
CA ALA A 116 18.80 13.64 -3.71
C ALA A 116 17.64 12.63 -3.87
N ALA A 117 17.62 11.56 -3.07
CA ALA A 117 16.58 10.52 -3.13
C ALA A 117 15.23 10.97 -2.53
N ASN A 118 15.27 11.92 -1.59
CA ASN A 118 14.10 12.57 -1.01
C ASN A 118 13.94 13.98 -1.62
N THR A 119 12.71 14.50 -1.59
CA THR A 119 12.43 15.88 -2.02
C THR A 119 13.22 16.87 -1.16
N ASN A 120 13.91 17.81 -1.79
CA ASN A 120 14.65 18.86 -1.09
C ASN A 120 13.68 19.68 -0.20
N PRO A 121 13.96 19.87 1.11
CA PRO A 121 13.07 20.60 2.02
C PRO A 121 12.84 22.06 1.61
N LEU A 122 13.80 22.69 0.93
CA LEU A 122 13.63 24.06 0.40
C LEU A 122 12.59 24.10 -0.74
N VAL A 123 12.51 23.05 -1.56
CA VAL A 123 11.44 22.92 -2.57
C VAL A 123 10.09 22.78 -1.88
N VAL A 124 10.00 21.98 -0.81
CA VAL A 124 8.75 21.86 -0.03
C VAL A 124 8.33 23.20 0.55
N SER A 125 9.28 23.94 1.16
CA SER A 125 9.05 25.27 1.70
C SER A 125 8.55 26.25 0.63
N ALA A 126 9.17 26.27 -0.55
CA ALA A 126 8.75 27.11 -1.66
C ALA A 126 7.31 26.83 -2.11
N VAL A 127 6.93 25.55 -2.22
CA VAL A 127 5.55 25.17 -2.56
C VAL A 127 4.57 25.59 -1.46
N VAL A 128 4.93 25.42 -0.17
CA VAL A 128 4.10 25.89 0.96
C VAL A 128 3.88 27.39 0.86
N LYS A 129 4.91 28.20 0.59
CA LYS A 129 4.79 29.65 0.44
C LYS A 129 3.82 30.03 -0.69
N LEU A 130 3.89 29.35 -1.84
CA LEU A 130 2.95 29.59 -2.95
C LEU A 130 1.50 29.27 -2.54
N VAL A 131 1.28 28.13 -1.89
CA VAL A 131 -0.06 27.75 -1.40
C VAL A 131 -0.60 28.76 -0.39
N VAL A 132 0.24 29.23 0.54
CA VAL A 132 -0.16 30.24 1.52
C VAL A 132 -0.47 31.58 0.85
N SER A 133 0.32 31.99 -0.16
CA SER A 133 0.08 33.24 -0.89
C SER A 133 -1.23 33.25 -1.69
N ALA A 134 -1.76 32.08 -2.05
CA ALA A 134 -3.01 31.93 -2.78
C ALA A 134 -4.26 32.01 -1.88
N ARG A 135 -4.10 31.96 -0.55
CA ARG A 135 -5.23 32.17 0.37
C ARG A 135 -5.58 33.65 0.42
N PRO A 136 -6.85 34.05 0.21
CA PRO A 136 -7.25 35.42 0.47
C PRO A 136 -7.13 35.73 1.96
N SER A 137 -6.77 36.98 2.25
CA SER A 137 -6.69 37.54 3.60
C SER A 137 -8.05 37.59 4.29
#